data_AF-A0A3N5Y394-F1
#
_entry.id   AF-A0A3N5Y394-F1
#
_cell.length_a   1.000
_cell.length_b   1.000
_cell.length_c   1.000
_cell.angle_alpha   90.00
_cell.angle_beta   90.00
_cell.angle_gamma   90.00
#
_symmetry.space_group_name_H-M   'P 1'
#
loop_
_entity.id
_entity.type
_entity.pdbx_description
1 polymer ?
#
loop_
_entity_poly.entity_id
_entity_poly.type
_entity_poly.pdbx_seq_one_letter_code
_entity_poly.pdbx_strand_id
1 'polypeptide(L)'
;AKGPNRLGGVKLFADGTFGSSTAYMLSPFSDDTSKQGQLMHPPEELYGSMAAAHNAGWQVCIHAIGDAANRLCAEMYGRLFKEFPRSGCRHRLEHASIMDGWTMQELQRLGIIVSTQPMFIHSEKKWLPRRLGADRCGIVYPFRSLLDTGNIVAGSSDGPIESQDVLHAIQCCVTREEFEPHQCITLEEALRMYTVNAAFAQFEEDLKGSITPGKRADLVILGEDPFIVKPDHIKDIKIESTIVDGVTTYP
;
A
#
# COMPACT_ATOMS: atom_id res chain seq x y z
N ALA A 1 -15.13 22.41 3.99
CA ALA A 1 -14.52 22.66 5.32
C ALA A 1 -13.43 21.62 5.56
N LYS A 2 -12.34 21.91 6.29
CA LYS A 2 -11.45 20.82 6.76
C LYS A 2 -12.32 19.89 7.62
N GLY A 3 -12.48 18.64 7.20
CA GLY A 3 -13.19 17.64 8.00
C GLY A 3 -12.59 17.59 9.42
N PRO A 4 -13.35 17.12 10.42
CA PRO A 4 -12.84 17.06 11.78
C PRO A 4 -11.55 16.24 11.80
N ASN A 5 -10.51 16.75 12.47
CA ASN A 5 -9.30 16.00 12.73
C ASN A 5 -9.70 14.70 13.45
N ARG A 6 -9.18 13.57 12.96
CA ARG A 6 -9.51 12.25 13.49
C ARG A 6 -8.25 11.52 13.94
N LEU A 7 -8.37 10.83 15.06
CA LEU A 7 -7.38 9.84 15.46
C LEU A 7 -7.61 8.58 14.61
N GLY A 8 -6.64 8.25 13.76
CA GLY A 8 -6.69 7.10 12.85
C GLY A 8 -6.29 5.81 13.56
N GLY A 9 -5.06 5.35 13.31
CA GLY A 9 -4.48 4.15 13.89
C GLY A 9 -3.12 4.39 14.52
N VAL A 10 -2.58 3.35 15.15
CA VAL A 10 -1.20 3.31 15.66
C VAL A 10 -0.29 2.82 14.53
N LYS A 11 0.74 3.61 14.20
CA LYS A 11 1.78 3.25 13.25
C LYS A 11 2.97 2.62 14.00
N LEU A 12 3.40 1.46 13.54
CA LEU A 12 4.59 0.75 14.01
C LEU A 12 5.54 0.49 12.84
N PHE A 13 6.80 0.13 13.14
CA PHE A 13 7.83 -0.16 12.14
C PHE A 13 8.49 -1.50 12.43
N ALA A 14 8.43 -2.42 11.46
CA ALA A 14 9.10 -3.71 11.57
C ALA A 14 10.55 -3.63 11.09
N ASP A 15 10.81 -2.98 9.95
CA ASP A 15 12.13 -2.88 9.32
C ASP A 15 12.38 -1.51 8.67
N GLY A 16 13.48 -1.40 7.92
CA GLY A 16 13.84 -0.20 7.18
C GLY A 16 13.46 -0.25 5.70
N THR A 17 14.37 0.15 4.81
CA THR A 17 14.08 0.34 3.37
C THR A 17 15.07 -0.40 2.46
N PHE A 18 14.69 -0.64 1.19
CA PHE A 18 15.60 -1.22 0.18
C PHE A 18 16.77 -0.30 -0.13
N GLY A 19 16.52 1.01 -0.27
CA GLY A 19 17.54 1.99 -0.64
C GLY A 19 18.72 2.02 0.34
N SER A 20 18.43 1.90 1.63
CA SER A 20 19.44 1.89 2.70
C SER A 20 19.96 0.49 3.08
N SER A 21 19.52 -0.57 2.38
CA SER A 21 19.83 -1.97 2.73
C SER A 21 19.43 -2.34 4.16
N THR A 22 18.35 -1.76 4.68
CA THR A 22 17.87 -2.00 6.06
C THR A 22 16.53 -2.74 6.10
N ALA A 23 15.83 -2.88 4.98
CA ALA A 23 14.68 -3.77 4.87
C ALA A 23 15.08 -5.21 5.22
N TYR A 24 14.33 -5.86 6.11
CA TYR A 24 14.71 -7.16 6.67
C TYR A 24 14.29 -8.29 5.73
N MET A 25 15.29 -8.94 5.14
CA MET A 25 15.12 -9.88 4.03
C MET A 25 15.26 -11.35 4.48
N LEU A 26 14.72 -12.30 3.72
CA LEU A 26 14.96 -13.74 3.91
C LEU A 26 16.34 -14.18 3.40
N SER A 27 16.91 -13.42 2.47
CA SER A 27 18.24 -13.67 1.89
C SER A 27 19.00 -12.34 1.73
N PRO A 28 20.35 -12.33 1.82
CA PRO A 28 21.14 -11.12 1.67
C PRO A 28 20.83 -10.32 0.39
N PHE A 29 21.12 -9.02 0.39
CA PHE A 29 21.02 -8.19 -0.80
C PHE A 29 22.01 -8.65 -1.88
N SER A 30 21.60 -8.56 -3.15
CA SER A 30 22.39 -9.11 -4.27
C SER A 30 23.64 -8.29 -4.57
N ASP A 31 23.62 -6.99 -4.24
CA ASP A 31 24.76 -6.08 -4.39
C ASP A 31 25.56 -5.86 -3.09
N ASP A 32 25.12 -6.46 -1.97
CA ASP A 32 25.84 -6.48 -0.71
C ASP A 32 25.45 -7.72 0.09
N THR A 33 26.15 -8.82 -0.16
CA THR A 33 25.88 -10.12 0.46
C THR A 33 26.18 -10.17 1.96
N SER A 34 26.79 -9.11 2.51
CA SER A 34 27.02 -8.97 3.96
C SER A 34 25.79 -8.43 4.69
N LYS A 35 24.79 -7.92 3.97
CA LYS A 35 23.59 -7.30 4.55
C LYS A 35 22.33 -8.08 4.20
N GLN A 36 21.50 -8.29 5.21
CA GLN A 36 20.16 -8.87 5.11
C GLN A 36 19.09 -7.93 5.74
N GLY A 37 19.48 -6.67 5.97
CA GLY A 37 18.69 -5.70 6.73
C GLY A 37 18.53 -6.09 8.20
N GLN A 38 17.60 -5.42 8.88
CA GLN A 38 17.40 -5.59 10.31
C GLN A 38 15.99 -5.18 10.75
N LEU A 39 15.52 -5.77 11.84
CA LEU A 39 14.32 -5.30 12.50
C LEU A 39 14.60 -4.00 13.26
N MET A 40 13.63 -3.09 13.27
CA MET A 40 13.70 -1.83 14.04
C MET A 40 13.59 -2.06 15.55
N HIS A 41 12.86 -3.11 15.94
CA HIS A 41 12.65 -3.52 17.32
C HIS A 41 12.80 -5.04 17.44
N PRO A 42 13.17 -5.56 18.63
CA PRO A 42 13.04 -6.99 18.91
C PRO A 42 11.59 -7.47 18.63
N PRO A 43 11.39 -8.67 18.05
CA PRO A 43 10.06 -9.14 17.66
C PRO A 43 9.01 -9.07 18.77
N GLU A 44 9.35 -9.47 20.00
CA GLU A 44 8.39 -9.45 21.11
C GLU A 44 8.06 -8.03 21.60
N GLU A 45 8.95 -7.06 21.42
CA GLU A 45 8.69 -5.64 21.75
C GLU A 45 7.70 -5.03 20.74
N LEU A 46 7.92 -5.31 19.45
CA LEU A 46 6.99 -4.93 18.38
C LEU A 46 5.61 -5.58 18.61
N TYR A 47 5.59 -6.89 18.91
CA TYR A 47 4.34 -7.61 19.20
C TYR A 47 3.63 -7.05 20.44
N GLY A 48 4.36 -6.73 21.52
CA GLY A 48 3.79 -6.11 22.71
C GLY A 48 3.10 -4.77 22.41
N SER A 49 3.74 -3.92 21.59
CA SER A 49 3.17 -2.65 21.14
C SER A 49 1.91 -2.84 20.29
N MET A 50 1.96 -3.82 19.38
CA MET A 50 0.83 -4.23 18.55
C MET A 50 -0.34 -4.76 19.37
N ALA A 51 -0.10 -5.63 20.35
CA ALA A 51 -1.12 -6.18 21.24
C ALA A 51 -1.75 -5.09 22.13
N ALA A 52 -0.93 -4.17 22.66
CA ALA A 52 -1.42 -3.05 23.46
C ALA A 52 -2.35 -2.15 22.62
N ALA A 53 -1.94 -1.76 21.42
CA ALA A 53 -2.74 -0.92 20.53
C ALA A 53 -4.04 -1.63 20.09
N HIS A 54 -3.97 -2.91 19.75
CA HIS A 54 -5.13 -3.71 19.38
C HIS A 54 -6.16 -3.80 20.51
N ASN A 55 -5.72 -4.15 21.73
CA ASN A 55 -6.60 -4.27 22.90
C ASN A 55 -7.20 -2.92 23.32
N ALA A 56 -6.49 -1.82 23.06
CA ALA A 56 -6.99 -0.47 23.27
C ALA A 56 -7.99 0.00 22.20
N GLY A 57 -8.36 -0.85 21.23
CA GLY A 57 -9.37 -0.54 20.23
C GLY A 57 -8.81 0.04 18.92
N TRP A 58 -7.51 0.30 18.82
CA TRP A 58 -6.92 0.97 17.66
C TRP A 58 -6.75 0.06 16.45
N GLN A 59 -6.74 0.67 15.26
CA GLN A 59 -6.22 0.06 14.04
C GLN A 59 -4.69 0.04 14.12
N VAL A 60 -4.07 -1.12 13.94
CA VAL A 60 -2.61 -1.28 13.93
C VAL A 60 -2.13 -1.31 12.49
N CYS A 61 -1.17 -0.44 12.19
CA CYS A 61 -0.61 -0.22 10.86
C CYS A 61 0.91 -0.43 10.95
N ILE A 62 1.46 -1.44 10.28
CA ILE A 62 2.88 -1.81 10.45
C ILE A 62 3.61 -1.58 9.14
N HIS A 63 4.67 -0.74 9.18
CA HIS A 63 5.65 -0.65 8.09
C HIS A 63 6.42 -1.95 7.98
N ALA A 64 6.38 -2.58 6.80
CA ALA A 64 7.20 -3.73 6.47
C ALA A 64 7.54 -3.71 4.98
N ILE A 65 8.84 -3.66 4.65
CA ILE A 65 9.31 -3.61 3.26
C ILE A 65 9.85 -4.97 2.84
N GLY A 66 10.78 -5.56 3.60
CA GLY A 66 11.42 -6.82 3.27
C GLY A 66 10.52 -8.05 3.42
N ASP A 67 10.83 -9.12 2.69
CA ASP A 67 10.04 -10.36 2.68
C ASP A 67 10.02 -11.05 4.05
N ALA A 68 11.15 -11.03 4.80
CA ALA A 68 11.18 -11.56 6.15
C ALA A 68 10.36 -10.70 7.13
N ALA A 69 10.38 -9.37 6.97
CA ALA A 69 9.53 -8.47 7.77
C ALA A 69 8.03 -8.68 7.49
N ASN A 70 7.66 -8.79 6.21
CA ASN A 70 6.27 -9.01 5.79
C ASN A 70 5.73 -10.33 6.35
N ARG A 71 6.51 -11.40 6.25
CA ARG A 71 6.18 -12.70 6.82
C ARG A 71 6.02 -12.65 8.34
N LEU A 72 6.98 -12.04 9.04
CA LEU A 72 6.93 -11.88 10.49
C LEU A 72 5.67 -11.11 10.93
N CYS A 73 5.31 -10.04 10.22
CA CYS A 73 4.10 -9.28 10.52
C CYS A 73 2.83 -10.09 10.31
N ALA A 74 2.74 -10.89 9.25
CA ALA A 74 1.61 -11.79 9.02
C ALA A 74 1.46 -12.81 10.17
N GLU A 75 2.57 -13.42 10.61
CA GLU A 75 2.61 -14.32 11.76
C GLU A 75 2.17 -13.61 13.07
N MET A 76 2.63 -12.37 13.29
CA MET A 76 2.21 -11.56 14.45
C MET A 76 0.72 -11.23 14.42
N TYR A 77 0.14 -10.90 13.26
CA TYR A 77 -1.32 -10.70 13.14
C TYR A 77 -2.09 -11.98 13.42
N GLY A 78 -1.61 -13.13 12.93
CA GLY A 78 -2.18 -14.43 13.22
C GLY A 78 -2.17 -14.76 14.72
N ARG A 79 -1.03 -14.53 15.38
CA ARG A 79 -0.90 -14.67 16.84
C ARG A 79 -1.85 -13.73 17.58
N LEU A 80 -1.88 -12.46 17.18
CA LEU A 80 -2.71 -11.43 17.80
C LEU A 80 -4.20 -11.79 17.77
N PHE A 81 -4.74 -12.19 16.62
CA PHE A 81 -6.16 -12.56 16.53
C PHE A 81 -6.50 -13.88 17.23
N LYS A 82 -5.51 -14.77 17.43
CA LYS A 82 -5.69 -15.97 18.24
C LYS A 82 -5.76 -15.64 19.74
N GLU A 83 -4.90 -14.74 20.21
CA GLU A 83 -4.84 -14.34 21.63
C GLU A 83 -5.94 -13.35 22.00
N PHE A 84 -6.25 -12.41 21.10
CA PHE A 84 -7.22 -11.33 21.30
C PHE A 84 -8.19 -11.25 20.10
N PRO A 85 -9.20 -12.14 20.02
CA PRO A 85 -10.14 -12.14 18.90
C PRO A 85 -10.94 -10.84 18.82
N ARG A 86 -10.82 -10.12 17.70
CA ARG A 86 -11.61 -8.92 17.41
C ARG A 86 -11.86 -8.79 15.91
N SER A 87 -13.12 -8.62 15.52
CA SER A 87 -13.52 -8.45 14.13
C SER A 87 -13.50 -6.99 13.70
N GLY A 88 -13.42 -6.73 12.39
CA GLY A 88 -13.56 -5.38 11.85
C GLY A 88 -12.41 -4.44 12.19
N CYS A 89 -11.25 -4.96 12.63
CA CYS A 89 -10.11 -4.16 13.02
C CYS A 89 -9.44 -3.41 11.86
N ARG A 90 -9.62 -3.92 10.63
CA ARG A 90 -9.03 -3.42 9.37
C ARG A 90 -7.55 -3.06 9.52
N HIS A 91 -6.80 -3.88 10.25
CA HIS A 91 -5.36 -3.68 10.42
C HIS A 91 -4.65 -3.66 9.07
N ARG A 92 -3.51 -2.98 9.02
CA ARG A 92 -2.81 -2.72 7.76
C ARG A 92 -1.35 -3.12 7.80
N LEU A 93 -0.91 -3.73 6.72
CA LEU A 93 0.50 -3.84 6.38
C LEU A 93 0.83 -2.73 5.39
N GLU A 94 1.75 -1.85 5.79
CA GLU A 94 2.17 -0.69 5.01
C GLU A 94 3.40 -1.08 4.17
N HIS A 95 3.45 -0.54 2.94
CA HIS A 95 4.41 -0.85 1.87
C HIS A 95 4.19 -2.24 1.26
N ALA A 96 4.46 -3.30 2.03
CA ALA A 96 4.37 -4.68 1.57
C ALA A 96 5.18 -4.90 0.27
N SER A 97 6.37 -4.31 0.19
CA SER A 97 7.07 -4.08 -1.07
C SER A 97 7.58 -5.35 -1.76
N ILE A 98 7.90 -6.41 -1.01
CA ILE A 98 8.23 -7.73 -1.56
C ILE A 98 7.54 -8.82 -0.76
N MET A 99 6.79 -9.69 -1.43
CA MET A 99 5.92 -10.64 -0.74
C MET A 99 5.81 -11.98 -1.46
N ASP A 100 5.92 -13.07 -0.70
CA ASP A 100 5.70 -14.41 -1.21
C ASP A 100 4.21 -14.82 -1.19
N GLY A 101 3.90 -15.91 -1.90
CA GLY A 101 2.52 -16.40 -2.01
C GLY A 101 1.90 -16.81 -0.67
N TRP A 102 2.70 -17.37 0.24
CA TRP A 102 2.24 -17.76 1.56
C TRP A 102 1.80 -16.53 2.37
N THR A 103 2.61 -15.46 2.38
CA THR A 103 2.31 -14.23 3.11
C THR A 103 1.06 -13.57 2.55
N MET A 104 0.90 -13.51 1.22
CA MET A 104 -0.30 -12.97 0.58
C MET A 104 -1.58 -13.73 0.99
N GLN A 105 -1.52 -15.06 1.07
CA GLN A 105 -2.65 -15.89 1.51
C GLN A 105 -2.96 -15.67 2.98
N GLU A 106 -1.94 -15.57 3.83
CA GLU A 106 -2.12 -15.39 5.26
C GLU A 106 -2.72 -14.01 5.59
N LEU A 107 -2.25 -12.93 4.93
CA LEU A 107 -2.84 -11.61 5.07
C LEU A 107 -4.31 -11.58 4.63
N GLN A 108 -4.63 -12.23 3.51
CA GLN A 108 -6.00 -12.35 3.02
C GLN A 108 -6.88 -13.08 4.03
N ARG A 109 -6.43 -14.23 4.54
CA ARG A 109 -7.15 -15.05 5.52
C ARG A 109 -7.44 -14.27 6.81
N LEU A 110 -6.49 -13.42 7.22
CA LEU A 110 -6.59 -12.57 8.41
C LEU A 110 -7.39 -11.28 8.16
N GLY A 111 -7.71 -10.95 6.90
CA GLY A 111 -8.38 -9.70 6.56
C GLY A 111 -7.50 -8.46 6.79
N ILE A 112 -6.18 -8.61 6.66
CA ILE A 112 -5.22 -7.50 6.72
C ILE A 112 -5.25 -6.75 5.39
N ILE A 113 -5.36 -5.43 5.46
CA ILE A 113 -5.35 -4.57 4.27
C ILE A 113 -3.90 -4.27 3.90
N VAL A 114 -3.57 -4.37 2.63
CA VAL A 114 -2.27 -3.94 2.10
C VAL A 114 -2.36 -2.49 1.66
N SER A 115 -1.55 -1.62 2.24
CA SER A 115 -1.45 -0.20 1.91
C SER A 115 -0.10 0.06 1.24
N THR A 116 -0.09 0.32 -0.07
CA THR A 116 1.13 0.30 -0.89
C THR A 116 1.29 1.57 -1.75
N GLN A 117 2.48 1.77 -2.31
CA GLN A 117 2.90 3.00 -3.00
C GLN A 117 3.37 2.71 -4.43
N PRO A 118 2.46 2.73 -5.42
CA PRO A 118 2.78 2.53 -6.83
C PRO A 118 3.92 3.41 -7.39
N MET A 119 4.12 4.62 -6.85
CA MET A 119 5.21 5.52 -7.28
C MET A 119 6.61 4.96 -7.01
N PHE A 120 6.78 4.03 -6.06
CA PHE A 120 8.06 3.34 -5.89
C PHE A 120 8.49 2.57 -7.13
N ILE A 121 7.57 2.15 -8.01
CA ILE A 121 7.95 1.55 -9.29
C ILE A 121 8.73 2.56 -10.13
N HIS A 122 8.24 3.80 -10.24
CA HIS A 122 8.91 4.85 -11.00
C HIS A 122 10.29 5.19 -10.43
N SER A 123 10.38 5.40 -9.11
CA SER A 123 11.61 5.84 -8.46
C SER A 123 12.66 4.72 -8.30
N GLU A 124 12.22 3.46 -8.21
CA GLU A 124 13.10 2.34 -7.85
C GLU A 124 13.46 1.40 -9.01
N LYS A 125 12.65 1.27 -10.06
CA LYS A 125 12.83 0.26 -11.12
C LYS A 125 14.22 0.19 -11.73
N LYS A 126 14.95 1.32 -11.78
CA LYS A 126 16.28 1.41 -12.40
C LYS A 126 17.39 0.78 -11.57
N TRP A 127 17.26 0.78 -10.24
CA TRP A 127 18.33 0.29 -9.35
C TRP A 127 17.91 -0.94 -8.55
N LEU A 128 16.61 -1.19 -8.38
CA LEU A 128 16.10 -2.31 -7.61
C LEU A 128 16.57 -3.69 -8.12
N PRO A 129 16.71 -3.95 -9.45
CA PRO A 129 17.27 -5.20 -9.95
C PRO A 129 18.71 -5.48 -9.49
N ARG A 130 19.52 -4.42 -9.29
CA ARG A 130 20.86 -4.57 -8.70
C ARG A 130 20.76 -4.95 -7.21
N ARG A 131 19.84 -4.32 -6.47
CA ARG A 131 19.64 -4.54 -5.04
C ARG A 131 19.12 -5.94 -4.71
N LEU A 132 18.13 -6.42 -5.46
CA LEU A 132 17.40 -7.66 -5.16
C LEU A 132 17.76 -8.82 -6.09
N GLY A 133 18.37 -8.57 -7.25
CA GLY A 133 18.58 -9.58 -8.29
C GLY A 133 17.28 -9.93 -9.03
N ALA A 134 17.44 -10.43 -10.25
CA ALA A 134 16.32 -10.69 -11.16
C ALA A 134 15.27 -11.65 -10.56
N ASP A 135 15.72 -12.71 -9.88
CA ASP A 135 14.83 -13.75 -9.34
C ASP A 135 13.83 -13.22 -8.31
N ARG A 136 14.21 -12.17 -7.55
CA ARG A 136 13.34 -11.57 -6.53
C ARG A 136 12.49 -10.43 -7.07
N CYS A 137 12.87 -9.78 -8.17
CA CYS A 137 12.10 -8.66 -8.72
C CYS A 137 10.66 -9.05 -9.10
N GLY A 138 10.43 -10.27 -9.58
CA GLY A 138 9.11 -10.76 -9.99
C GLY A 138 8.04 -10.80 -8.88
N ILE A 139 8.45 -10.69 -7.61
CA ILE A 139 7.58 -10.64 -6.42
C ILE A 139 7.62 -9.29 -5.69
N VAL A 140 8.21 -8.25 -6.32
CA VAL A 140 8.23 -6.87 -5.81
C VAL A 140 7.03 -6.10 -6.35
N TYR A 141 6.39 -5.33 -5.47
CA TYR A 141 5.16 -4.59 -5.72
C TYR A 141 4.11 -5.51 -6.38
N PRO A 142 3.76 -6.66 -5.77
CA PRO A 142 3.04 -7.75 -6.44
C PRO A 142 1.53 -7.48 -6.54
N PHE A 143 1.14 -6.36 -7.17
CA PHE A 143 -0.24 -5.88 -7.18
C PHE A 143 -1.20 -6.88 -7.82
N ARG A 144 -0.83 -7.49 -8.95
CA ARG A 144 -1.66 -8.51 -9.60
C ARG A 144 -1.84 -9.73 -8.69
N SER A 145 -0.75 -10.26 -8.16
CA SER A 145 -0.80 -11.43 -7.28
C SER A 145 -1.60 -11.18 -6.00
N LEU A 146 -1.50 -9.98 -5.42
CA LEU A 146 -2.30 -9.58 -4.25
C LEU A 146 -3.80 -9.59 -4.56
N LEU A 147 -4.20 -8.97 -5.68
CA LEU A 147 -5.60 -8.89 -6.10
C LEU A 147 -6.15 -10.27 -6.46
N ASP A 148 -5.38 -11.10 -7.18
CA ASP A 148 -5.79 -12.46 -7.55
C ASP A 148 -5.93 -13.38 -6.33
N THR A 149 -5.15 -13.13 -5.27
CA THR A 149 -5.29 -13.83 -3.98
C THR A 149 -6.54 -13.35 -3.20
N GLY A 150 -7.14 -12.22 -3.58
CA GLY A 150 -8.31 -11.63 -2.92
C GLY A 150 -7.97 -10.65 -1.79
N ASN A 151 -6.74 -10.13 -1.74
CA ASN A 151 -6.37 -9.10 -0.78
C ASN A 151 -7.03 -7.76 -1.11
N ILE A 152 -7.39 -7.00 -0.07
CA ILE A 152 -7.78 -5.59 -0.24
C ILE A 152 -6.50 -4.75 -0.31
N VAL A 153 -6.29 -4.09 -1.44
CA VAL A 153 -5.14 -3.22 -1.68
C VAL A 153 -5.58 -1.76 -1.75
N ALA A 154 -4.98 -0.91 -0.93
CA ALA A 154 -5.16 0.54 -0.92
C ALA A 154 -3.90 1.24 -1.44
N GLY A 155 -4.11 2.25 -2.29
CA GLY A 155 -3.04 3.09 -2.83
C GLY A 155 -2.73 4.28 -1.92
N SER A 156 -1.46 4.62 -1.81
CA SER A 156 -0.98 5.80 -1.07
C SER A 156 0.27 6.37 -1.75
N SER A 157 0.70 7.57 -1.36
CA SER A 157 1.95 8.17 -1.88
C SER A 157 3.14 8.03 -0.93
N ASP A 158 2.92 7.85 0.38
CA ASP A 158 3.99 8.01 1.39
C ASP A 158 4.71 9.39 1.28
N GLY A 159 3.96 10.43 0.90
CA GLY A 159 4.49 11.78 0.84
C GLY A 159 5.05 12.23 2.21
N PRO A 160 6.18 12.94 2.24
CA PRO A 160 6.86 13.58 1.11
C PRO A 160 7.96 12.71 0.47
N ILE A 161 8.04 11.39 0.72
CA ILE A 161 9.06 10.53 0.11
C ILE A 161 8.88 10.45 -1.40
N GLU A 162 7.65 10.16 -1.85
CA GLU A 162 7.29 10.18 -3.27
C GLU A 162 6.42 11.38 -3.64
N SER A 163 6.30 11.60 -4.95
CA SER A 163 5.32 12.51 -5.52
C SER A 163 3.90 12.15 -5.08
N GLN A 164 3.07 13.17 -4.87
CA GLN A 164 1.63 13.03 -4.59
C GLN A 164 0.79 12.98 -5.88
N ASP A 165 1.42 12.85 -7.05
CA ASP A 165 0.75 12.72 -8.34
C ASP A 165 0.05 11.36 -8.46
N VAL A 166 -1.25 11.36 -8.17
CA VAL A 166 -2.09 10.16 -8.20
C VAL A 166 -2.28 9.63 -9.62
N LEU A 167 -2.30 10.49 -10.65
CA LEU A 167 -2.45 10.03 -12.03
C LEU A 167 -1.19 9.30 -12.50
N HIS A 168 -0.01 9.79 -12.13
CA HIS A 168 1.24 9.06 -12.38
C HIS A 168 1.31 7.75 -11.58
N ALA A 169 0.83 7.75 -10.34
CA ALA A 169 0.77 6.53 -9.54
C ALA A 169 -0.18 5.48 -10.15
N ILE A 170 -1.36 5.90 -10.65
CA ILE A 170 -2.29 5.04 -11.40
C ILE A 170 -1.64 4.54 -12.69
N GLN A 171 -0.92 5.38 -13.42
CA GLN A 171 -0.15 4.96 -14.59
C GLN A 171 0.88 3.87 -14.22
N CYS A 172 1.58 4.02 -13.08
CA CYS A 172 2.51 3.01 -12.58
C CYS A 172 1.79 1.69 -12.24
N CYS A 173 0.55 1.71 -11.76
CA CYS A 173 -0.23 0.48 -11.55
C CYS A 173 -0.50 -0.28 -12.85
N VAL A 174 -0.85 0.42 -13.93
CA VAL A 174 -1.35 -0.21 -15.17
C VAL A 174 -0.26 -0.49 -16.21
N THR A 175 0.84 0.28 -16.18
CA THR A 175 1.98 0.11 -17.10
C THR A 175 3.19 -0.51 -16.42
N ARG A 176 3.31 -0.28 -15.10
CA ARG A 176 4.52 -0.49 -14.30
C ARG A 176 5.78 0.12 -14.90
N GLU A 177 5.60 1.03 -15.85
CA GLU A 177 6.66 1.53 -16.73
C GLU A 177 7.65 0.42 -17.17
N GLU A 178 7.09 -0.71 -17.58
CA GLU A 178 7.76 -1.95 -18.04
C GLU A 178 8.48 -2.77 -16.95
N PHE A 179 8.45 -2.35 -15.68
CA PHE A 179 9.06 -3.10 -14.58
C PHE A 179 8.14 -4.25 -14.14
N GLU A 180 8.53 -5.49 -14.40
CA GLU A 180 7.74 -6.70 -14.06
C GLU A 180 6.28 -6.61 -14.56
N PRO A 181 6.03 -6.51 -15.89
CA PRO A 181 4.72 -6.20 -16.44
C PRO A 181 3.61 -7.21 -16.12
N HIS A 182 3.95 -8.44 -15.72
CA HIS A 182 2.97 -9.44 -15.27
C HIS A 182 2.27 -9.04 -13.98
N GLN A 183 2.80 -8.06 -13.25
CA GLN A 183 2.18 -7.50 -12.05
C GLN A 183 1.29 -6.28 -12.34
N CYS A 184 1.09 -5.91 -13.61
CA CYS A 184 0.16 -4.83 -13.99
C CYS A 184 -1.26 -5.17 -13.55
N ILE A 185 -2.03 -4.11 -13.27
CA ILE A 185 -3.45 -4.21 -12.93
C ILE A 185 -4.28 -3.38 -13.89
N THR A 186 -5.59 -3.64 -13.96
CA THR A 186 -6.49 -2.83 -14.78
C THR A 186 -6.62 -1.42 -14.22
N LEU A 187 -7.00 -0.48 -15.08
CA LEU A 187 -7.29 0.89 -14.66
C LEU A 187 -8.40 0.95 -13.61
N GLU A 188 -9.43 0.12 -13.72
CA GLU A 188 -10.50 0.06 -12.73
C GLU A 188 -9.95 -0.35 -11.36
N GLU A 189 -9.13 -1.39 -11.29
CA GLU A 189 -8.51 -1.82 -10.04
C GLU A 189 -7.59 -0.74 -9.44
N ALA A 190 -6.82 -0.04 -10.28
CA ALA A 190 -5.99 1.08 -9.86
C ALA A 190 -6.82 2.24 -9.30
N LEU A 191 -7.93 2.61 -9.95
CA LEU A 191 -8.86 3.61 -9.44
C LEU A 191 -9.46 3.18 -8.10
N ARG A 192 -9.83 1.90 -7.96
CA ARG A 192 -10.37 1.36 -6.71
C ARG A 192 -9.36 1.42 -5.57
N MET A 193 -8.08 1.13 -5.82
CA MET A 193 -7.00 1.27 -4.84
C MET A 193 -6.97 2.69 -4.25
N TYR A 194 -7.08 3.71 -5.09
CA TYR A 194 -7.00 5.13 -4.69
C TYR A 194 -8.32 5.75 -4.23
N THR A 195 -9.44 5.02 -4.34
CA THR A 195 -10.77 5.55 -3.99
C THR A 195 -11.47 4.66 -2.95
N VAL A 196 -12.25 3.68 -3.39
CA VAL A 196 -13.08 2.83 -2.52
C VAL A 196 -12.26 2.03 -1.51
N ASN A 197 -11.12 1.47 -1.91
CA ASN A 197 -10.29 0.66 -1.01
C ASN A 197 -9.56 1.54 0.01
N ALA A 198 -9.06 2.70 -0.40
CA ALA A 198 -8.45 3.67 0.50
C ALA A 198 -9.45 4.22 1.53
N ALA A 199 -10.71 4.48 1.12
CA ALA A 199 -11.78 4.87 2.03
C ALA A 199 -12.14 3.73 3.01
N PHE A 200 -12.26 2.50 2.51
CA PHE A 200 -12.51 1.32 3.34
C PHE A 200 -11.41 1.09 4.38
N ALA A 201 -10.14 1.26 4.00
CA ALA A 201 -8.98 1.16 4.88
C ALA A 201 -8.97 2.20 6.01
N GLN A 202 -9.77 3.26 5.89
CA GLN A 202 -9.91 4.36 6.86
C GLN A 202 -11.25 4.31 7.62
N PHE A 203 -12.13 3.35 7.37
CA PHE A 203 -13.51 3.32 7.90
C PHE A 203 -14.35 4.51 7.41
N GLU A 204 -14.15 4.94 6.17
CA GLU A 204 -14.84 6.09 5.58
C GLU A 204 -15.55 5.74 4.27
N GLU A 205 -15.74 4.46 3.99
CA GLU A 205 -16.43 4.00 2.78
C GLU A 205 -17.89 4.48 2.69
N ASP A 206 -18.58 4.69 3.83
CA ASP A 206 -19.93 5.26 3.86
C ASP A 206 -19.93 6.79 3.71
N LEU A 207 -18.76 7.41 3.82
CA LEU A 207 -18.58 8.86 3.77
C LEU A 207 -18.02 9.32 2.41
N LYS A 208 -17.07 8.58 1.84
CA LYS A 208 -16.31 8.97 0.63
C LYS A 208 -15.84 7.75 -0.19
N GLY A 209 -15.12 8.02 -1.27
CA GLY A 209 -14.47 7.01 -2.10
C GLY A 209 -15.32 6.49 -3.26
N SER A 210 -16.60 6.86 -3.36
CA SER A 210 -17.41 6.62 -4.57
C SER A 210 -18.39 7.77 -4.81
N ILE A 211 -18.81 7.92 -6.06
CA ILE A 211 -19.87 8.86 -6.45
C ILE A 211 -21.21 8.14 -6.24
N THR A 212 -21.82 8.35 -5.08
CA THR A 212 -23.06 7.67 -4.68
C THR A 212 -23.89 8.61 -3.81
N PRO A 213 -25.22 8.73 -4.02
CA PRO A 213 -26.07 9.57 -3.18
C PRO A 213 -25.86 9.31 -1.68
N GLY A 214 -25.70 10.38 -0.90
CA GLY A 214 -25.45 10.32 0.54
C GLY A 214 -23.97 10.42 0.96
N LYS A 215 -23.02 10.25 0.04
CA LYS A 215 -21.57 10.45 0.29
C LYS A 215 -21.13 11.90 0.04
N ARG A 216 -19.94 12.25 0.52
CA ARG A 216 -19.29 13.53 0.22
C ARG A 216 -19.10 13.71 -1.28
N ALA A 217 -19.35 14.93 -1.74
CA ALA A 217 -19.05 15.35 -3.11
C ALA A 217 -17.55 15.70 -3.24
N ASP A 218 -16.70 14.70 -3.04
CA ASP A 218 -15.26 14.76 -3.30
C ASP A 218 -15.00 14.21 -4.71
N LEU A 219 -14.71 15.10 -5.67
CA LEU A 219 -14.67 14.79 -7.10
C LEU A 219 -13.45 15.44 -7.77
N VAL A 220 -12.96 14.79 -8.82
CA VAL A 220 -11.97 15.35 -9.74
C VAL A 220 -12.55 15.30 -11.15
N ILE A 221 -12.49 16.42 -11.87
CA ILE A 221 -12.85 16.50 -13.29
C ILE A 221 -11.56 16.38 -14.09
N LEU A 222 -11.49 15.39 -14.95
CA LEU A 222 -10.35 15.14 -15.84
C LEU A 222 -10.65 15.69 -17.24
N GLY A 223 -9.64 16.26 -17.89
CA GLY A 223 -9.77 16.80 -19.25
C GLY A 223 -9.93 15.73 -20.32
N GLU A 224 -9.53 14.50 -20.02
CA GLU A 224 -9.63 13.33 -20.90
C GLU A 224 -10.11 12.10 -20.10
N ASP A 225 -10.73 11.15 -20.80
CA ASP A 225 -11.16 9.89 -20.21
C ASP A 225 -9.96 8.92 -20.07
N PRO A 226 -9.56 8.54 -18.84
CA PRO A 226 -8.43 7.65 -18.63
C PRO A 226 -8.63 6.25 -19.23
N PHE A 227 -9.88 5.84 -19.53
CA PHE A 227 -10.18 4.57 -20.19
C PHE A 227 -9.99 4.60 -21.71
N ILE A 228 -9.84 5.78 -22.31
CA ILE A 228 -9.70 5.97 -23.76
C ILE A 228 -8.26 6.31 -24.15
N VAL A 229 -7.55 7.09 -23.33
CA VAL A 229 -6.15 7.44 -23.62
C VAL A 229 -5.24 6.21 -23.55
N LYS A 230 -4.07 6.27 -24.19
CA LYS A 230 -3.07 5.22 -23.99
C LYS A 230 -2.62 5.20 -22.53
N PRO A 231 -2.39 4.02 -21.92
CA PRO A 231 -1.98 3.91 -20.52
C PRO A 231 -0.77 4.77 -20.15
N ASP A 232 0.20 4.93 -21.06
CA ASP A 232 1.41 5.75 -20.84
C ASP A 232 1.17 7.27 -20.78
N HIS A 233 -0.04 7.72 -21.13
CA HIS A 233 -0.45 9.13 -21.11
C HIS A 233 -1.39 9.48 -19.96
N ILE A 234 -1.74 8.53 -19.07
CA ILE A 234 -2.65 8.79 -17.95
C ILE A 234 -2.12 9.91 -17.04
N LYS A 235 -0.80 9.94 -16.78
CA LYS A 235 -0.17 10.98 -15.96
C LYS A 235 -0.23 12.38 -16.58
N ASP A 236 -0.42 12.45 -17.90
CA ASP A 236 -0.44 13.71 -18.64
C ASP A 236 -1.86 14.31 -18.71
N ILE A 237 -2.89 13.57 -18.27
CA ILE A 237 -4.27 14.04 -18.24
C ILE A 237 -4.36 15.25 -17.30
N LYS A 238 -4.83 16.38 -17.85
CA LYS A 238 -5.05 17.59 -17.07
C LYS A 238 -6.20 17.38 -16.07
N ILE A 239 -5.95 17.75 -14.81
CA ILE A 239 -7.02 17.95 -13.84
C ILE A 239 -7.65 19.30 -14.16
N GLU A 240 -8.91 19.30 -14.60
CA GLU A 240 -9.66 20.51 -14.93
C GLU A 240 -10.32 21.12 -13.70
N SER A 241 -10.69 20.31 -12.70
CA SER A 241 -11.23 20.84 -11.45
C SER A 241 -11.12 19.81 -10.33
N THR A 242 -10.93 20.30 -9.10
CA THR A 242 -11.08 19.51 -7.87
C THR A 242 -12.19 20.09 -7.03
N ILE A 243 -13.12 19.24 -6.61
CA ILE A 243 -14.24 19.57 -5.73
C ILE A 243 -14.06 18.79 -4.43
N VAL A 244 -14.10 19.49 -3.30
CA VAL A 244 -14.00 18.88 -1.96
C VAL A 244 -15.23 19.28 -1.18
N ASP A 245 -15.98 18.29 -0.70
CA ASP A 245 -17.21 18.50 0.09
C ASP A 245 -18.21 19.44 -0.64
N GLY A 246 -18.32 19.27 -1.96
CA GLY A 246 -19.19 20.08 -2.82
C GLY A 246 -18.66 21.48 -3.16
N VAL A 247 -17.45 21.85 -2.72
CA VAL A 247 -16.83 23.15 -3.00
C VAL A 247 -15.65 22.99 -3.96
N THR A 248 -15.64 23.71 -5.07
CA THR A 248 -14.50 23.76 -5.99
C THR A 248 -13.28 24.40 -5.31
N THR A 249 -12.19 23.65 -5.17
CA THR A 249 -10.94 24.10 -4.53
C THR A 249 -9.81 24.34 -5.53
N TYR A 250 -9.91 23.76 -6.72
CA TYR A 250 -9.00 23.97 -7.84
C TYR A 250 -9.85 24.06 -9.12
N PRO A 251 -9.82 25.18 -9.85
CA PRO A 251 -10.49 25.37 -11.13
C PRO A 251 -9.57 25.19 -12.35
#